data_AF-A0A060BZ98-F1
#
_entry.id   AF-A0A060BZ98-F1
#
_cell.length_a   1.000
_cell.length_b   1.000
_cell.length_c   1.000
_cell.angle_alpha   90.00
_cell.angle_beta   90.00
_cell.angle_gamma   90.00
#
_symmetry.space_group_name_H-M   'P 1'
#
loop_
_entity.id
_entity.type
_entity.pdbx_description
1 polymer ?
#
loop_
_entity_poly.entity_id
_entity_poly.type
_entity_poly.pdbx_seq_one_letter_code
_entity_poly.pdbx_strand_id
1 'polypeptide(L)'
;GGMPVVYHGDEFAMTGVKEDRPGGDDAVRPELPADLSTLAGDPGAAHVLHVHRSLVALRRRHPWLVRARTRQVGLTNTHATWEVRGEGGQVLHLEVDVSATPWA
;
A
#
# COMPACT_ATOMS: atom_id res chain seq x y z
N GLY A 1 11.67 -8.39 -3.38
CA GLY A 1 11.82 -7.36 -4.43
C GLY A 1 10.71 -7.53 -5.44
N GLY A 2 10.49 -6.54 -6.30
CA GLY A 2 9.39 -6.52 -7.27
C GLY A 2 8.89 -5.11 -7.56
N MET A 3 8.02 -4.97 -8.55
CA MET A 3 7.36 -3.70 -8.91
C MET A 3 5.93 -3.71 -8.36
N PRO A 4 5.55 -2.80 -7.46
CA PRO A 4 4.18 -2.70 -7.00
C PRO A 4 3.28 -2.20 -8.13
N VAL A 5 2.04 -2.69 -8.14
CA VAL A 5 0.94 -2.15 -8.94
C VAL A 5 -0.07 -1.57 -7.95
N VAL A 6 -0.51 -0.34 -8.22
CA VAL A 6 -1.47 0.39 -7.37
C VAL A 6 -2.69 0.67 -8.25
N TYR A 7 -3.89 0.37 -7.76
CA TYR A 7 -5.13 0.68 -8.46
C TYR A 7 -5.55 2.11 -8.15
N HIS A 8 -6.20 2.79 -9.09
CA HIS A 8 -6.62 4.18 -8.86
C HIS A 8 -7.60 4.23 -7.68
N GLY A 9 -7.37 5.16 -6.75
CA GLY A 9 -8.15 5.26 -5.52
C GLY A 9 -7.56 4.53 -4.30
N ASP A 10 -6.65 3.57 -4.49
CA ASP A 10 -5.93 2.93 -3.36
C ASP A 10 -5.11 3.96 -2.59
N GLU A 11 -4.54 4.95 -3.29
CA GLU A 11 -3.79 6.06 -2.70
C GLU A 11 -4.65 6.99 -1.83
N PHE A 12 -5.98 6.88 -1.90
CA PHE A 12 -6.94 7.58 -1.05
C PHE A 12 -7.74 6.62 -0.16
N ALA A 13 -7.41 5.32 -0.17
CA ALA A 13 -8.17 4.25 0.49
C ALA A 13 -9.67 4.26 0.17
N MET A 14 -9.99 4.47 -1.10
CA MET A 14 -11.34 4.27 -1.59
C MET A 14 -11.75 2.80 -1.40
N THR A 15 -13.00 2.57 -1.01
CA THR A 15 -13.55 1.24 -0.78
C THR A 15 -14.63 0.92 -1.81
N GLY A 16 -14.87 -0.37 -2.02
CA GLY A 16 -15.89 -0.86 -2.94
C GLY A 16 -16.18 -2.33 -2.68
N VAL A 17 -17.41 -2.76 -2.94
CA VAL A 17 -17.81 -4.17 -2.85
C VAL A 17 -18.05 -4.70 -4.25
N LYS A 18 -17.34 -5.78 -4.61
CA LYS A 18 -17.58 -6.51 -5.85
C LYS A 18 -18.78 -7.44 -5.67
N GLU A 19 -19.71 -7.41 -6.61
CA GLU A 19 -20.93 -8.21 -6.59
C GLU A 19 -20.98 -9.20 -7.78
N ASP A 20 -21.70 -10.31 -7.62
CA ASP A 20 -21.91 -11.29 -8.70
C ASP A 20 -23.23 -11.01 -9.44
N ARG A 21 -23.22 -9.92 -10.21
CA ARG A 21 -24.34 -9.47 -11.07
C ARG A 21 -23.80 -8.64 -12.24
N PRO A 22 -24.59 -8.39 -13.30
CA PRO A 22 -24.24 -7.37 -14.29
C PRO A 22 -23.94 -6.01 -13.60
N GLY A 23 -22.81 -5.39 -13.93
CA GLY A 23 -22.32 -4.16 -13.28
C GLY A 23 -21.74 -4.36 -11.86
N GLY A 24 -21.50 -5.61 -11.44
CA GLY A 24 -21.01 -5.90 -10.10
C GLY A 24 -19.58 -5.40 -9.79
N ASP A 25 -18.87 -4.87 -10.80
CA ASP A 25 -17.55 -4.27 -10.63
C ASP A 25 -17.61 -2.76 -10.41
N ASP A 26 -18.76 -2.12 -10.60
CA ASP A 26 -18.84 -0.65 -10.68
C ASP A 26 -18.35 0.01 -9.38
N ALA A 27 -18.70 -0.55 -8.22
CA ALA A 27 -18.29 -0.03 -6.93
C ALA A 27 -16.78 -0.18 -6.64
N VAL A 28 -16.10 -1.18 -7.21
CA VAL A 28 -14.63 -1.33 -7.11
C VAL A 28 -13.88 -0.58 -8.21
N ARG A 29 -14.60 0.04 -9.15
CA ARG A 29 -14.06 0.92 -10.19
C ARG A 29 -14.67 2.32 -10.11
N PRO A 30 -14.62 2.97 -8.93
CA PRO A 30 -15.23 4.28 -8.78
C PRO A 30 -14.59 5.28 -9.74
N GLU A 31 -15.41 6.18 -10.27
CA GLU A 31 -14.91 7.35 -10.97
C GLU A 31 -14.19 8.26 -9.97
N LEU A 32 -13.00 8.72 -10.35
CA LEU A 32 -12.31 9.74 -9.57
C LEU A 32 -13.02 11.09 -9.76
N PRO A 33 -13.18 11.89 -8.70
CA PRO A 33 -13.70 13.24 -8.83
C PRO A 33 -12.77 14.08 -9.72
N ALA A 34 -13.35 15.03 -10.46
CA ALA A 34 -12.60 15.93 -11.33
C ALA A 34 -11.54 16.75 -10.57
N ASP A 35 -11.81 17.05 -9.30
CA ASP A 35 -10.86 17.70 -8.39
C ASP A 35 -10.45 16.74 -7.28
N LEU A 36 -9.23 16.20 -7.39
CA LEU A 36 -8.66 15.27 -6.41
C LEU A 36 -8.37 15.93 -5.04
N SER A 37 -8.33 17.27 -4.95
CA SER A 37 -8.16 17.95 -3.67
C SER A 37 -9.33 17.69 -2.71
N THR A 38 -10.50 17.36 -3.26
CA THR A 38 -11.68 16.97 -2.48
C THR A 38 -11.46 15.65 -1.73
N LEU A 39 -10.74 14.69 -2.32
CA LEU A 39 -10.35 13.45 -1.64
C LEU A 39 -9.29 13.71 -0.58
N ALA A 40 -8.29 14.56 -0.88
CA ALA A 40 -7.24 14.91 0.07
C ALA A 40 -7.73 15.79 1.24
N GLY A 41 -8.95 16.31 1.18
CA GLY A 41 -9.60 17.02 2.29
C GLY A 41 -10.06 16.09 3.42
N ASP A 42 -10.27 14.80 3.12
CA ASP A 42 -10.54 13.77 4.13
C ASP A 42 -9.22 13.39 4.85
N PRO A 43 -9.14 13.46 6.19
CA PRO A 43 -7.91 13.15 6.94
C PRO A 43 -7.39 11.73 6.72
N GLY A 44 -8.28 10.74 6.58
CA GLY A 44 -7.92 9.35 6.32
C GLY A 44 -7.28 9.17 4.96
N ALA A 45 -7.95 9.66 3.91
CA ALA A 45 -7.44 9.67 2.55
C ALA A 45 -6.11 10.45 2.44
N ALA A 46 -5.98 11.59 3.11
CA ALA A 46 -4.76 12.37 3.16
C ALA A 46 -3.59 11.60 3.81
N HIS A 47 -3.87 10.87 4.89
CA HIS A 47 -2.89 10.01 5.55
C HIS A 47 -2.41 8.89 4.62
N VAL A 48 -3.32 8.18 3.96
CA VAL A 48 -2.98 7.09 3.04
C VAL A 48 -2.19 7.58 1.84
N LEU A 49 -2.54 8.76 1.30
CA LEU A 49 -1.81 9.40 0.23
C LEU A 49 -0.37 9.74 0.66
N HIS A 50 -0.22 10.24 1.89
CA HIS A 50 1.10 10.51 2.46
C HIS A 50 1.93 9.23 2.60
N VAL A 51 1.34 8.13 3.09
CA VAL A 51 2.01 6.82 3.20
C VAL A 51 2.46 6.31 1.83
N HIS A 52 1.60 6.33 0.81
CA HIS A 52 1.95 5.94 -0.56
C HIS A 52 3.13 6.76 -1.10
N ARG A 53 3.08 8.08 -0.97
CA ARG A 53 4.17 8.99 -1.38
C ARG A 53 5.48 8.66 -0.65
N SER A 54 5.41 8.41 0.66
CA SER A 54 6.56 8.05 1.48
C SER A 54 7.19 6.71 1.07
N LEU A 55 6.39 5.70 0.74
CA LEU A 55 6.86 4.39 0.25
C LEU A 55 7.49 4.49 -1.15
N VAL A 56 6.88 5.27 -2.06
CA VAL A 56 7.47 5.55 -3.38
C VAL A 56 8.80 6.29 -3.23
N ALA A 57 8.87 7.29 -2.34
CA ALA A 57 10.08 8.04 -2.08
C ALA A 57 11.18 7.17 -1.44
N LEU A 58 10.83 6.27 -0.51
CA LEU A 58 11.74 5.27 0.06
C LEU A 58 12.35 4.41 -1.04
N ARG A 59 11.52 3.87 -1.93
CA ARG A 59 11.99 3.04 -3.05
C ARG A 59 12.89 3.81 -4.02
N ARG A 60 12.59 5.08 -4.30
CA ARG A 60 13.44 5.95 -5.13
C ARG A 60 14.81 6.23 -4.49
N ARG A 61 14.86 6.44 -3.17
CA ARG A 61 16.11 6.65 -2.42
C ARG A 61 16.93 5.37 -2.25
N HIS A 62 16.29 4.20 -2.30
CA HIS A 62 16.92 2.90 -2.12
C HIS A 62 16.65 1.98 -3.31
N PRO A 63 17.23 2.25 -4.49
CA PRO A 63 16.96 1.51 -5.73
C PRO A 63 17.30 0.01 -5.64
N TRP A 64 18.15 -0.39 -4.70
CA TRP A 64 18.45 -1.80 -4.43
C TRP A 64 17.20 -2.62 -4.03
N LEU A 65 16.15 -1.98 -3.49
CA LEU A 65 14.87 -2.62 -3.15
C LEU A 65 14.15 -3.22 -4.37
N VAL A 66 14.46 -2.75 -5.59
CA VAL A 66 13.90 -3.29 -6.83
C VAL A 66 14.28 -4.77 -6.99
N ARG A 67 15.55 -5.09 -6.78
CA ARG A 67 16.11 -6.45 -6.95
C ARG A 67 16.29 -7.23 -5.65
N ALA A 68 16.01 -6.60 -4.50
CA ALA A 68 16.20 -7.22 -3.20
C ALA A 68 15.48 -8.57 -3.04
N ARG A 69 16.05 -9.47 -2.26
CA ARG A 69 15.42 -10.74 -1.85
C ARG A 69 14.72 -10.54 -0.51
N THR A 70 13.47 -10.96 -0.43
CA THR A 70 12.64 -10.84 0.77
C THR A 70 12.48 -12.22 1.41
N ARG A 71 12.73 -12.33 2.71
CA ARG A 71 12.56 -13.56 3.49
C ARG A 71 11.67 -13.28 4.69
N GLN A 72 10.63 -14.08 4.89
CA GLN A 72 9.81 -14.03 6.10
C GLN A 72 10.62 -14.54 7.29
N VAL A 73 10.59 -13.82 8.41
CA VAL A 73 11.31 -14.18 9.63
C VAL A 73 10.38 -14.45 10.81
N GLY A 74 9.14 -13.94 10.76
CA GLY A 74 8.10 -14.24 11.73
C GLY A 74 6.71 -14.02 11.12
N LEU A 75 5.75 -14.82 11.57
CA LEU A 75 4.36 -14.74 11.13
C LEU A 75 3.44 -15.27 12.23
N THR A 76 2.44 -14.47 12.57
CA THR A 76 1.29 -14.84 13.40
C THR A 76 0.01 -14.43 12.67
N ASN A 77 -1.15 -14.63 13.30
CA ASN A 77 -2.42 -14.20 12.71
C ASN A 77 -2.54 -12.68 12.58
N THR A 78 -1.80 -11.90 13.37
CA THR A 78 -1.94 -10.43 13.43
C THR A 78 -0.64 -9.68 13.20
N HIS A 79 0.48 -10.38 13.02
CA HIS A 79 1.80 -9.77 12.90
C HIS A 79 2.68 -10.54 11.92
N ALA A 80 3.42 -9.82 11.10
CA ALA A 80 4.35 -10.41 10.15
C ALA A 80 5.64 -9.59 10.04
N THR A 81 6.76 -10.29 9.94
CA THR A 81 8.08 -9.68 9.78
C THR A 81 8.84 -10.29 8.62
N TRP A 82 9.55 -9.43 7.89
CA TRP A 82 10.41 -9.80 6.79
C TRP A 82 11.77 -9.12 6.89
N GLU A 83 12.77 -9.83 6.39
CA GLU A 83 14.09 -9.30 6.13
C GLU A 83 14.25 -9.14 4.61
N VAL A 84 14.59 -7.93 4.18
CA VAL A 84 14.79 -7.57 2.77
C VAL A 84 16.26 -7.26 2.56
N ARG A 85 16.95 -8.09 1.77
CA ARG A 85 18.40 -8.00 1.54
C ARG A 85 18.72 -7.60 0.12
N GLY A 86 19.63 -6.63 -0.02
CA GLY A 86 20.23 -6.23 -1.29
C GLY A 86 21.52 -7.01 -1.58
N GLU A 87 21.93 -7.04 -2.84
CA GLU A 87 23.18 -7.69 -3.27
C GLU A 87 24.43 -7.00 -2.72
N GLY A 88 24.33 -5.69 -2.41
CA GLY A 88 25.42 -4.89 -1.84
C GLY A 88 25.50 -4.94 -0.32
N GLY A 89 24.91 -5.95 0.33
CA GLY A 89 24.91 -6.10 1.78
C GLY A 89 23.89 -5.22 2.53
N GLN A 90 23.03 -4.47 1.82
CA GLN A 90 21.97 -3.69 2.45
C GLN A 90 20.92 -4.60 3.10
N VAL A 91 20.36 -4.15 4.22
CA VAL A 91 19.30 -4.86 4.94
C VAL A 91 18.21 -3.86 5.32
N LEU A 92 16.95 -4.23 5.09
CA LEU A 92 15.76 -3.56 5.60
C LEU A 92 14.93 -4.59 6.36
N HIS A 93 14.56 -4.27 7.61
CA HIS A 93 13.59 -5.05 8.37
C HIS A 93 12.21 -4.41 8.17
N LEU A 94 11.24 -5.22 7.75
CA LEU A 94 9.85 -4.83 7.58
C LEU A 94 9.02 -5.55 8.63
N GLU A 95 8.19 -4.80 9.33
CA GLU A 95 7.27 -5.29 10.34
C GLU A 95 5.88 -4.71 10.05
N VAL A 96 4.87 -5.58 10.08
CA VAL A 96 3.48 -5.22 9.82
C VAL A 96 2.62 -5.82 10.93
N ASP A 97 1.88 -4.97 11.62
CA ASP A 97 0.88 -5.34 12.62
C ASP A 97 -0.51 -4.97 12.08
N VAL A 98 -1.41 -5.94 12.04
CA VAL A 98 -2.80 -5.79 11.59
C VAL A 98 -3.82 -5.91 12.73
N SER A 99 -3.36 -5.94 13.98
CA SER A 99 -4.23 -5.89 15.16
C SER A 99 -4.77 -4.49 15.44
N ALA A 100 -4.13 -3.45 14.90
CA ALA A 100 -4.59 -2.08 15.02
C ALA A 100 -5.96 -1.90 14.37
N THR A 101 -6.85 -1.17 15.04
CA THR A 101 -8.09 -0.72 14.42
C THR A 101 -7.74 0.17 13.22
N PRO A 102 -8.36 -0.03 12.03
CA PRO A 102 -8.20 0.89 10.92
C PRO A 102 -8.50 2.32 11.40
N TRP A 103 -7.74 3.30 10.93
CA TRP A 103 -7.97 4.70 11.24
C TRP A 103 -9.41 5.06 10.84
N ALA A 104 -10.15 5.66 11.79
CA ALA A 104 -11.54 6.07 11.62
C ALA A 104 -11.67 7.35 10.80
#